data_AF-A0A0C2N3U4-F1
#
_entry.id   AF-A0A0C2N3U4-F1
#
_cell.length_a   1.000
_cell.length_b   1.000
_cell.length_c   1.000
_cell.angle_alpha   90.00
_cell.angle_beta   90.00
_cell.angle_gamma   90.00
#
_symmetry.space_group_name_H-M   'P 1'
#
loop_
_entity.id
_entity.type
_entity.pdbx_description
1 polymer ?
#
loop_
_entity_poly.entity_id
_entity_poly.type
_entity_poly.pdbx_seq_one_letter_code
_entity_poly.pdbx_strand_id
1 'polypeptide(L)'
;MDEILLGIEGIACFLDDIIITGESDNEHLKHIEEVLERPTKHGITTKQQSVLFLRHRKLLRSYFDKPGVHPSSENIKAIKQSQRPTNTTELKSVLAVTSYYSRCICMLHEK
;
A
#
# COMPACT_ATOMS: atom_id res chain seq x y z
N MET A 1 14.12 2.58 8.21
CA MET A 1 12.85 2.45 8.96
C MET A 1 12.63 1.00 9.38
N ASP A 2 12.82 0.05 8.47
CA ASP A 2 12.81 -1.40 8.77
C ASP A 2 13.64 -1.76 9.99
N GLU A 3 14.91 -1.37 10.06
CA GLU A 3 15.79 -1.71 11.20
C GLU A 3 15.28 -1.19 12.56
N ILE A 4 14.57 -0.06 12.58
CA ILE A 4 14.06 0.56 13.79
C ILE A 4 12.79 -0.15 14.28
N LEU A 5 11.99 -0.67 13.34
CA LEU A 5 10.72 -1.36 13.60
C LEU A 5 10.86 -2.89 13.61
N LEU A 6 12.07 -3.43 13.42
CA LEU A 6 12.37 -4.86 13.54
C LEU A 6 11.91 -5.40 14.91
N GLY A 7 11.30 -6.58 14.89
CA GLY A 7 10.88 -7.31 16.09
C GLY A 7 9.49 -6.97 16.60
N ILE A 8 8.73 -6.12 15.91
CA ILE A 8 7.31 -5.93 16.19
C ILE A 8 6.50 -6.72 15.14
N GLU A 9 5.67 -7.65 15.60
CA GLU A 9 4.81 -8.43 14.71
C GLU A 9 3.70 -7.56 14.09
N GLY A 10 3.27 -7.93 12.88
CA GLY A 10 2.20 -7.21 12.20
C GLY A 10 2.61 -5.85 11.60
N ILE A 11 3.90 -5.53 11.51
CA ILE A 11 4.40 -4.32 10.87
C ILE A 11 5.24 -4.65 9.64
N ALA A 12 5.03 -3.87 8.57
CA ALA A 12 5.88 -3.90 7.38
C ALA A 12 6.18 -2.47 6.95
N CYS A 13 7.44 -2.16 6.61
CA CYS A 13 7.75 -0.91 5.95
C CYS A 13 7.82 -1.14 4.43
N PHE A 14 7.31 -0.16 3.68
CA PHE A 14 7.42 -0.14 2.23
C PHE A 14 7.82 1.27 1.79
N LEU A 15 9.10 1.45 1.46
CA LEU A 15 9.69 2.75 1.16
C LEU A 15 9.45 3.75 2.30
N ASP A 16 8.60 4.76 2.08
CA ASP A 16 8.27 5.82 3.03
C ASP A 16 7.01 5.53 3.87
N ASP A 17 6.29 4.45 3.56
CA ASP A 17 5.05 4.07 4.24
C ASP A 17 5.30 2.95 5.25
N ILE A 18 4.67 3.06 6.43
CA ILE A 18 4.61 1.98 7.42
C ILE A 18 3.21 1.38 7.42
N ILE A 19 3.14 0.08 7.23
CA ILE A 19 1.92 -0.71 7.31
C ILE A 19 1.86 -1.32 8.70
N ILE A 20 0.78 -1.03 9.43
CA ILE A 20 0.54 -1.54 10.78
C ILE A 20 -0.71 -2.40 10.71
N THR A 21 -0.66 -3.62 11.26
CA THR A 21 -1.77 -4.56 11.32
C THR A 21 -1.93 -5.08 12.75
N GLY A 22 -3.12 -5.59 13.08
CA GLY A 22 -3.41 -6.23 14.36
C GLY A 22 -4.69 -7.06 14.23
N GLU A 23 -4.79 -8.16 14.97
CA GLU A 23 -5.97 -9.04 14.92
C GLU A 23 -7.18 -8.39 15.62
N SER A 24 -6.91 -7.53 16.60
CA SER A 24 -7.92 -6.74 17.32
C SER A 24 -7.60 -5.25 17.27
N ASP A 25 -8.61 -4.40 17.46
CA ASP A 25 -8.41 -2.95 17.56
C ASP A 25 -7.43 -2.59 18.68
N ASN A 26 -7.45 -3.33 19.80
CA ASN A 26 -6.59 -3.07 20.95
C ASN A 26 -5.12 -3.41 20.65
N GLU A 27 -4.88 -4.51 19.95
CA GLU A 27 -3.54 -4.88 19.47
C GLU A 27 -3.03 -3.88 18.43
N HIS A 28 -3.90 -3.48 17.49
CA HIS A 28 -3.56 -2.50 16.47
C HIS A 28 -3.18 -1.14 17.09
N LEU A 29 -3.91 -0.69 18.12
CA LEU A 29 -3.57 0.53 18.86
C LEU A 29 -2.20 0.42 19.55
N LYS A 30 -1.89 -0.72 20.18
CA LYS A 30 -0.57 -0.96 20.77
C LYS A 30 0.55 -0.89 19.73
N HIS A 31 0.35 -1.48 18.56
CA HIS A 31 1.33 -1.42 17.48
C HIS A 31 1.53 0.02 16.96
N ILE A 32 0.46 0.82 16.89
CA ILE A 32 0.56 2.24 16.53
C ILE A 32 1.39 3.03 17.55
N GLU A 33 1.13 2.85 18.85
CA GLU A 33 1.90 3.52 19.90
C GLU A 33 3.39 3.18 19.80
N GLU A 34 3.71 1.89 19.67
CA GLU A 34 5.10 1.42 19.55
C GLU A 34 5.79 1.99 18.30
N VAL A 35 5.09 2.01 17.16
CA VAL A 35 5.61 2.56 15.88
C VAL A 35 5.82 4.06 15.93
N LEU A 36 5.05 4.81 16.72
CA LEU A 36 5.26 6.24 16.88
C LEU A 36 6.39 6.56 17.87
N GLU A 37 6.55 5.75 18.92
CA GLU A 37 7.60 5.95 19.91
C GLU A 37 9.00 5.58 19.43
N ARG A 38 9.15 4.44 18.74
CA ARG A 38 10.47 3.90 18.35
C ARG A 38 11.27 4.83 17.44
N PRO A 39 10.69 5.37 16.35
CA PRO A 39 11.37 6.34 15.48
C PRO A 39 11.72 7.62 16.24
N THR A 40 10.83 8.09 17.13
CA THR A 40 11.09 9.27 17.96
C THR A 40 12.31 9.05 18.87
N LYS A 41 12.46 7.86 19.46
CA LYS A 41 13.65 7.47 20.27
C LYS A 41 14.95 7.43 19.45
N HIS A 42 14.85 7.24 18.13
CA HIS A 42 15.98 7.27 17.20
C HIS A 42 16.17 8.63 16.50
N GLY A 43 15.46 9.68 16.93
CA GLY A 43 15.57 11.03 16.37
C GLY A 43 14.85 11.25 15.04
N ILE A 44 13.91 10.37 14.66
CA ILE A 44 13.12 10.47 13.45
C ILE A 44 11.74 11.07 13.77
N THR A 45 11.43 12.20 13.13
CA THR A 45 10.12 12.85 13.29
C THR A 45 9.11 12.27 12.31
N THR A 46 8.11 11.55 12.82
CA THR A 46 6.96 11.08 12.02
C THR A 46 5.94 12.21 11.84
N LYS A 47 5.46 12.45 10.61
CA LYS A 47 4.37 13.42 10.37
C LYS A 47 3.05 12.87 10.92
N GLN A 48 2.56 13.47 12.01
CA GLN A 48 1.26 13.10 12.64
C GLN A 48 0.08 13.06 11.66
N GLN A 49 0.11 13.87 10.60
CA GLN A 49 -0.95 13.97 9.60
C GLN A 49 -1.11 12.73 8.68
N SER A 50 -0.24 11.73 8.80
CA SER A 50 -0.28 10.54 7.93
C SER A 50 -0.70 9.25 8.63
N VAL A 51 -0.99 9.28 9.94
CA VAL A 51 -1.55 8.10 10.65
C VAL A 51 -3.01 7.95 10.26
N LEU A 52 -3.23 7.31 9.12
CA LEU A 52 -4.54 6.93 8.63
C LEU A 52 -5.01 5.70 9.42
N PHE A 53 -5.78 5.94 10.48
CA PHE A 53 -6.52 4.90 11.19
C PHE A 53 -7.68 4.42 10.31
N LEU A 54 -7.36 3.62 9.29
CA LEU A 54 -8.32 3.16 8.30
C LEU A 54 -8.68 1.71 8.61
N ARG A 55 -9.80 1.52 9.32
CA ARG A 55 -10.45 0.21 9.45
C ARG A 55 -10.64 -0.47 8.09
N HIS A 56 -10.78 0.29 7.00
CA HIS A 56 -10.83 -0.24 5.64
C HIS A 56 -10.21 0.75 4.63
N ARG A 57 -9.29 0.20 3.82
CA ARG A 57 -9.15 0.47 2.39
C ARG A 57 -8.72 1.89 1.96
N LYS A 58 -7.44 2.23 2.14
CA LYS A 58 -6.58 2.86 1.09
C LYS A 58 -5.14 2.84 1.57
N LEU A 59 -4.29 2.02 0.97
CA LEU A 59 -2.84 2.09 1.16
C LEU A 59 -2.21 2.18 -0.23
N LEU A 60 -1.39 3.21 -0.44
CA LEU A 60 -0.83 3.55 -1.75
C LEU A 60 -1.94 3.74 -2.81
N ARG A 61 -1.86 2.92 -3.87
CA ARG A 61 -2.73 2.87 -5.05
C ARG A 61 -3.74 1.71 -4.99
N SER A 62 -3.86 1.06 -3.83
CA SER A 62 -4.61 -0.18 -3.69
C SER A 62 -5.48 -0.18 -2.43
N TYR A 63 -6.54 -0.95 -2.51
CA TYR A 63 -7.44 -1.26 -1.41
C TYR A 63 -7.12 -2.66 -0.89
N PHE A 64 -7.17 -2.82 0.43
CA PHE A 64 -6.96 -4.09 1.10
C PHE A 64 -8.24 -4.46 1.85
N ASP A 65 -8.78 -5.64 1.58
CA ASP A 65 -9.91 -6.20 2.31
C ASP A 65 -9.70 -7.71 2.56
N LYS A 66 -10.69 -8.35 3.18
CA LYS A 66 -10.65 -9.79 3.51
C LYS A 66 -10.24 -10.68 2.31
N PRO A 67 -10.77 -10.47 1.08
CA PRO A 67 -10.35 -11.26 -0.08
C PRO A 67 -8.98 -10.87 -0.68
N GLY A 68 -8.41 -9.71 -0.35
CA GLY A 68 -7.01 -9.39 -0.65
C GLY A 68 -6.78 -7.97 -1.15
N VAL A 69 -5.88 -7.84 -2.13
CA VAL A 69 -5.47 -6.54 -2.70
C VAL A 69 -6.29 -6.24 -3.94
N HIS A 70 -6.85 -5.04 -4.00
CA HIS A 70 -7.70 -4.57 -5.10
C HIS A 70 -7.21 -3.22 -5.61
N PRO A 71 -7.29 -2.95 -6.94
CA PRO A 71 -7.05 -1.62 -7.47
C PRO A 71 -8.06 -0.62 -6.94
N SER A 72 -7.64 0.63 -6.69
CA SER A 72 -8.58 1.67 -6.29
C SER A 72 -9.54 2.04 -7.41
N SER A 73 -10.77 2.47 -7.07
CA SER A 73 -11.77 2.92 -8.05
C SER A 73 -11.24 4.09 -8.89
N GLU A 74 -10.47 4.98 -8.28
CA GLU A 74 -9.73 6.07 -8.93
C GLU A 74 -8.73 5.54 -9.96
N ASN A 75 -7.94 4.52 -9.61
CA ASN A 75 -6.96 3.93 -10.52
C ASN A 75 -7.62 3.14 -11.65
N ILE A 76 -8.70 2.41 -11.37
CA ILE A 76 -9.51 1.76 -12.40
C ILE A 76 -10.08 2.81 -13.36
N LYS A 77 -10.61 3.92 -12.84
CA LYS A 77 -11.16 5.02 -13.65
C LYS A 77 -10.08 5.65 -14.52
N ALA A 78 -8.90 5.92 -13.98
CA ALA A 78 -7.77 6.46 -14.74
C ALA A 78 -7.33 5.53 -15.87
N ILE A 79 -7.27 4.21 -15.63
CA ILE A 79 -6.97 3.21 -16.66
C ILE A 79 -8.06 3.21 -17.74
N LYS A 80 -9.34 3.18 -17.35
CA LYS A 80 -10.47 3.21 -18.29
C LYS A 80 -10.54 4.48 -19.14
N GLN A 81 -10.09 5.61 -18.59
CA GLN A 81 -10.07 6.90 -19.28
C GLN A 81 -8.77 7.14 -20.06
N SER A 82 -7.79 6.24 -19.96
CA SER A 82 -6.54 6.36 -20.70
C SER A 82 -6.79 6.28 -22.20
N GLN A 83 -6.10 7.14 -22.95
CA GLN A 83 -6.18 7.13 -24.40
C GLN A 83 -5.43 5.91 -24.96
N ARG A 84 -5.85 5.46 -26.15
CA ARG A 84 -5.15 4.39 -26.85
C ARG A 84 -3.71 4.83 -27.12
N PRO A 85 -2.71 4.05 -26.69
CA PRO A 85 -1.31 4.41 -26.89
C PRO A 85 -1.01 4.51 -28.39
N THR A 86 -0.36 5.60 -28.78
CA THR A 86 0.04 5.90 -30.17
C THR A 86 1.53 5.68 -30.41
N ASN A 87 2.31 5.60 -29.35
CA ASN A 87 3.75 5.35 -29.40
C ASN A 87 4.18 4.26 -28.41
N THR A 88 5.41 3.78 -28.57
CA THR A 88 5.99 2.71 -27.75
C THR A 88 6.14 3.08 -26.28
N THR A 89 6.31 4.37 -25.96
CA THR A 89 6.47 4.83 -24.58
C THR A 89 5.14 4.76 -23.83
N GLU A 90 4.07 5.22 -24.45
CA GLU A 90 2.70 5.10 -23.93
C GLU A 90 2.30 3.63 -23.78
N LEU A 91 2.65 2.79 -24.76
CA LEU A 91 2.38 1.35 -24.68
C LEU A 91 3.08 0.71 -23.48
N LYS A 92 4.36 1.02 -23.24
CA LYS A 92 5.11 0.54 -22.06
C LYS A 92 4.50 1.03 -20.76
N SER A 93 4.02 2.27 -20.72
CA SER A 93 3.35 2.83 -19.54
C SER A 93 2.07 2.05 -19.20
N VAL A 94 1.23 1.77 -20.21
CA VAL A 94 0.01 0.97 -20.03
C VAL A 94 0.36 -0.45 -19.54
N LEU A 95 1.33 -1.10 -20.18
CA LEU A 95 1.77 -2.44 -19.78
C LEU A 95 2.32 -2.49 -18.35
N ALA A 96 3.05 -1.47 -17.92
CA ALA A 96 3.56 -1.37 -16.55
C ALA A 96 2.41 -1.31 -15.53
N VAL A 97 1.38 -0.52 -15.81
CA VAL A 97 0.19 -0.41 -14.94
C VAL A 97 -0.60 -1.71 -14.92
N THR A 98 -0.80 -2.35 -16.07
CA THR A 98 -1.50 -3.64 -16.15
C THR A 98 -0.71 -4.74 -15.41
N SER A 99 0.62 -4.75 -15.53
CA SER A 99 1.49 -5.68 -14.83
C SER A 99 1.44 -5.49 -13.31
N TYR A 100 1.38 -4.24 -12.83
CA TYR A 100 1.21 -3.92 -11.41
C TYR A 100 -0.06 -4.54 -10.82
N TYR A 101 -1.16 -4.56 -11.58
CA TYR A 101 -2.44 -5.16 -11.16
C TYR A 101 -2.68 -6.59 -11.67
N SER A 102 -1.65 -7.26 -12.19
CA SER A 102 -1.77 -8.64 -12.75
C SER A 102 -2.37 -9.64 -11.76
N ARG A 103 -2.05 -9.52 -10.47
CA ARG A 103 -2.61 -10.37 -9.40
C ARG A 103 -4.13 -10.23 -9.22
N CYS A 104 -4.70 -9.12 -9.69
CA CYS A 104 -6.12 -8.82 -9.61
C CYS A 104 -6.86 -9.16 -10.92
N ILE A 105 -6.15 -9.63 -11.95
CA ILE A 105 -6.68 -9.95 -13.28
C ILE A 105 -6.47 -11.44 -13.54
N CYS A 106 -7.56 -12.21 -13.56
CA CYS A 106 -7.48 -13.61 -13.96
C CYS A 106 -6.95 -13.72 -15.40
N MET A 107 -5.96 -14.59 -15.62
CA MET A 107 -5.42 -14.95 -16.93
C MET A 107 -4.79 -13.81 -17.75
N LEU A 108 -4.10 -12.86 -17.09
CA LEU A 108 -3.35 -11.82 -17.83
C LEU A 108 -2.21 -12.39 -18.70
N HIS A 109 -1.65 -13.52 -18.30
CA HIS A 109 -0.66 -14.28 -19.05
C HIS A 109 -1.29 -15.61 -19.49
N GLU A 110 -1.58 -15.75 -20.79
CA GLU A 110 -1.66 -17.07 -21.43
C GLU A 110 -0.22 -17.61 -21.47
N LYS A 111 -0.05 -18.85 -21.00
CA LYS A 111 1.20 -19.60 -21.14
C LYS A 111 1.27 -20.23 -22.53
#